data_AF-A0A7V4ELT5-F1
#
_entry.id   AF-A0A7V4ELT5-F1
#
_cell.length_a   1.000
_cell.length_b   1.000
_cell.length_c   1.000
_cell.angle_alpha   90.00
_cell.angle_beta   90.00
_cell.angle_gamma   90.00
#
_symmetry.space_group_name_H-M   'P 1'
#
loop_
_entity.id
_entity.type
_entity.pdbx_description
1 polymer ?
#
loop_
_entity_poly.entity_id
_entity_poly.type
_entity_poly.pdbx_seq_one_letter_code
_entity_poly.pdbx_strand_id
1 'polypeptide(L)'
;MNANGQKATPAAPSPWPLWLLLADAAVYALAAYHCALLMFFCRDGAVGPGMRFAGMSLALVVAMLGYAARHALGTAWKRLLALDALAFLFLASWLPWKFSGVQTAKGLSFAWAAIEWWKLPPNLELMFRASPGGFLLFWAAVPGLIELMRRGMRKTAAAVIIAFSAWYSIQLAGMEAGVRLPAYLFFVIALLAATAAGYRGYLRTFARVLVMDGAFLVIFLFYIGALPLAAPGPPANAPGVTRIYPARNARADFPLKFLRDMHADTRSGFLFTAYGPTSGIVRVSMQSGRADIIHNPGIVRVMWTRPELDHVFALDWQYADFYKIKKHPFKILSKTDIHDSVLVTPMSYAITRGKLYVVSTDLPALTRLDLATLEKEARLDFRALGLTAFRSGAWKCVIDEKKQKLFVEMGPVDLKGRYRIARVDLKSFSVEKTAYLPEGGLELVRVPWDNALIAPSFFSENMFVLDADTLEIRRVIKGPLTCRNLIADPERKLLFGTSYTRGRLAAIRYRDGKTLREIPIGRKPSSLAFAPEQDALYAGSARGIFRISIPALLHGESSETQ
;
A
#
# COMPACT_ATOMS: atom_id res chain seq x y z
N MET A 1 41.11 19.62 15.96
CA MET A 1 42.24 19.85 16.89
C MET A 1 41.69 20.65 18.06
N ASN A 2 42.00 20.24 19.28
CA ASN A 2 41.70 21.00 20.49
C ASN A 2 42.76 22.11 20.60
N ALA A 3 42.54 23.10 21.47
CA ALA A 3 43.45 24.24 21.66
C ALA A 3 44.92 23.89 21.96
N ASN A 4 45.23 22.63 22.28
CA ASN A 4 46.58 22.15 22.62
C ASN A 4 47.22 21.23 21.57
N GLY A 5 46.77 21.22 20.31
CA GLY A 5 47.48 20.51 19.22
C GLY A 5 47.51 18.97 19.29
N GLN A 6 46.94 18.34 20.33
CA GLN A 6 46.83 16.89 20.40
C GLN A 6 45.82 16.37 19.37
N LYS A 7 46.20 15.32 18.62
CA LYS A 7 45.26 14.50 17.84
C LYS A 7 44.19 14.00 18.80
N ALA A 8 42.92 14.33 18.53
CA ALA A 8 41.80 13.81 19.30
C ALA A 8 41.93 12.29 19.39
N THR A 9 42.11 11.78 20.62
CA THR A 9 42.08 10.35 20.89
C THR A 9 40.77 9.78 20.35
N PRO A 10 40.79 8.63 19.65
CA PRO A 10 39.56 8.01 19.18
C PRO A 10 38.65 7.82 20.38
N ALA A 11 37.40 8.31 20.27
CA ALA A 11 36.41 8.19 21.33
C ALA A 11 36.34 6.73 21.79
N ALA A 12 36.46 6.50 23.10
CA ALA A 12 36.40 5.16 23.67
C ALA A 12 35.14 4.43 23.17
N PRO A 13 35.24 3.14 22.80
CA PRO A 13 34.09 2.39 22.34
C PRO A 13 32.99 2.41 23.41
N SER A 14 31.73 2.49 22.96
CA SER A 14 30.59 2.52 23.87
C SER A 14 30.61 1.31 24.82
N PRO A 15 30.30 1.51 26.12
CA PRO A 15 30.22 0.41 27.08
C PRO A 15 29.02 -0.51 26.82
N TRP A 16 28.06 -0.07 26.00
CA TRP A 16 26.88 -0.87 25.66
C TRP A 16 27.22 -1.95 24.62
N PRO A 17 26.99 -3.24 24.91
CA PRO A 17 27.08 -4.28 23.92
C PRO A 17 25.97 -4.13 22.86
N LEU A 18 26.24 -4.61 21.65
CA LEU A 18 25.36 -4.46 20.49
C LEU A 18 23.93 -4.96 20.75
N TRP A 19 23.77 -6.09 21.44
CA TRP A 19 22.46 -6.67 21.71
C TRP A 19 21.59 -5.77 22.62
N LEU A 20 22.19 -5.05 23.59
CA LEU A 20 21.48 -4.09 24.43
C LEU A 20 21.03 -2.86 23.65
N LEU A 21 21.88 -2.37 22.73
CA LEU A 21 21.52 -1.27 21.83
C LEU A 21 20.35 -1.64 20.92
N LEU A 22 20.35 -2.87 20.38
CA LEU A 22 19.27 -3.38 19.53
C LEU A 22 17.97 -3.60 20.32
N ALA A 23 18.04 -4.15 21.53
CA ALA A 23 16.87 -4.35 22.39
C ALA A 23 16.22 -3.00 22.78
N ASP A 24 17.02 -2.03 23.22
CA ASP A 24 16.55 -0.67 23.54
C ASP A 24 15.90 0.00 22.31
N ALA A 25 16.54 -0.12 21.14
CA ALA A 25 16.00 0.42 19.89
C ALA A 25 14.69 -0.26 19.46
N ALA A 26 14.57 -1.58 19.63
CA ALA A 26 13.36 -2.33 19.30
C ALA A 26 12.18 -1.96 20.20
N VAL A 27 12.41 -1.88 21.51
CA VAL A 27 11.38 -1.43 22.48
C VAL A 27 10.92 -0.02 22.16
N TYR A 28 11.86 0.88 21.86
CA TYR A 28 11.56 2.25 21.48
C TYR A 28 10.71 2.32 20.18
N ALA A 29 11.09 1.56 19.16
CA ALA A 29 10.35 1.49 17.90
C ALA A 29 8.92 0.96 18.10
N LEU A 30 8.75 -0.08 18.94
CA LEU A 30 7.44 -0.63 19.29
C LEU A 30 6.59 0.37 20.09
N ALA A 31 7.17 1.13 21.01
CA ALA A 31 6.44 2.16 21.75
C ALA A 31 5.98 3.30 20.81
N ALA A 32 6.87 3.79 19.95
CA ALA A 32 6.55 4.81 18.96
C ALA A 32 5.47 4.34 17.97
N TYR A 33 5.55 3.07 17.58
CA TYR A 33 4.54 2.39 16.76
C TYR A 33 3.14 2.45 17.39
N HIS A 34 2.99 2.02 18.65
CA HIS A 34 1.69 1.99 19.33
C HIS A 34 1.13 3.40 19.52
N CYS A 35 1.99 4.38 19.80
CA CYS A 35 1.59 5.79 19.90
C CYS A 35 1.06 6.33 18.57
N ALA A 36 1.75 6.03 17.45
CA ALA A 36 1.31 6.42 16.12
C ALA A 36 -0.05 5.78 15.78
N LEU A 37 -0.25 4.49 16.08
CA LEU A 37 -1.51 3.80 15.86
C LEU A 37 -2.68 4.50 16.58
N LEU A 38 -2.55 4.73 17.89
CA LEU A 38 -3.64 5.32 18.68
C LEU A 38 -4.03 6.72 18.22
N MET A 39 -3.06 7.50 17.73
CA MET A 39 -3.32 8.89 17.31
C MET A 39 -3.87 9.03 15.90
N PHE A 40 -3.34 8.27 14.94
CA PHE A 40 -3.76 8.40 13.55
C PHE A 40 -5.06 7.63 13.25
N PHE A 41 -5.34 6.56 13.98
CA PHE A 41 -6.52 5.75 13.73
C PHE A 41 -7.75 6.17 14.53
N CYS A 42 -7.61 6.50 15.81
CA CYS A 42 -8.74 6.37 16.75
C CYS A 42 -9.51 7.66 17.08
N ARG A 43 -9.10 8.87 16.67
CA ARG A 43 -9.74 10.09 17.22
C ARG A 43 -9.93 11.24 16.24
N ASP A 44 -11.13 11.82 16.28
CA ASP A 44 -11.42 13.12 15.66
C ASP A 44 -11.02 14.26 16.60
N GLY A 45 -10.58 15.38 16.03
CA GLY A 45 -10.54 16.66 16.72
C GLY A 45 -9.66 17.70 16.03
N ALA A 46 -10.03 18.96 16.25
CA ALA A 46 -9.52 20.19 15.62
C ALA A 46 -8.04 20.53 15.89
N VAL A 47 -7.34 19.72 16.67
CA VAL A 47 -5.90 19.88 16.91
C VAL A 47 -5.22 18.77 16.13
N GLY A 48 -4.54 19.12 15.03
CA GLY A 48 -3.94 18.16 14.13
C GLY A 48 -3.06 17.13 14.87
N PRO A 49 -2.92 15.89 14.35
CA PRO A 49 -2.14 14.82 14.97
C PRO A 49 -0.73 15.26 15.43
N GLY A 50 -0.11 16.20 14.69
CA GLY A 50 1.19 16.78 15.03
C GLY A 50 1.23 17.65 16.28
N MET A 51 0.19 18.45 16.55
CA MET A 51 0.16 19.29 17.76
C MET A 51 -0.10 18.47 19.02
N ARG A 52 -0.90 17.40 18.91
CA ARG A 52 -1.13 16.47 20.03
C ARG A 52 0.07 15.60 20.32
N PHE A 53 0.77 15.14 19.28
CA PHE A 53 2.02 14.41 19.46
C PHE A 53 3.11 15.32 20.02
N ALA A 54 3.21 16.56 19.54
CA ALA A 54 4.08 17.56 20.16
C ALA A 54 3.74 17.75 21.65
N GLY A 55 2.46 17.76 22.03
CA GLY A 55 2.01 17.82 23.43
C GLY A 55 2.37 16.58 24.26
N MET A 56 2.17 15.36 23.75
CA MET A 56 2.53 14.11 24.45
C MET A 56 4.04 13.91 24.53
N SER A 57 4.76 14.18 23.43
CA SER A 57 6.21 14.22 23.41
C SER A 57 6.71 15.27 24.39
N LEU A 58 6.15 16.48 24.41
CA LEU A 58 6.51 17.52 25.38
C LEU A 58 6.25 17.06 26.82
N ALA A 59 5.12 16.39 27.09
CA ALA A 59 4.82 15.83 28.41
C ALA A 59 5.81 14.72 28.82
N LEU A 60 6.21 13.85 27.87
CA LEU A 60 7.23 12.83 28.09
C LEU A 60 8.60 13.47 28.37
N VAL A 61 8.95 14.51 27.62
CA VAL A 61 10.17 15.30 27.80
C VAL A 61 10.16 15.99 29.16
N VAL A 62 9.06 16.61 29.56
CA VAL A 62 8.89 17.23 30.89
C VAL A 62 8.99 16.19 32.00
N ALA A 63 8.40 15.01 31.82
CA ALA A 63 8.51 13.90 32.78
C ALA A 63 9.95 13.38 32.90
N MET A 64 10.67 13.24 31.78
CA MET A 64 12.07 12.82 31.74
C MET A 64 13.01 13.86 32.35
N LEU A 65 12.79 15.14 32.07
CA LEU A 65 13.54 16.25 32.68
C LEU A 65 13.23 16.36 34.18
N GLY A 66 11.97 16.17 34.59
CA GLY A 66 11.55 16.12 35.98
C GLY A 66 12.16 14.95 36.75
N TYR A 67 12.23 13.76 36.14
CA TYR A 67 12.93 12.60 36.69
C TYR A 67 14.43 12.88 36.84
N ALA A 68 15.07 13.46 35.83
CA ALA A 68 16.49 13.84 35.88
C ALA A 68 16.82 14.92 36.91
N ALA A 69 15.88 15.85 37.14
CA ALA A 69 16.00 16.86 38.18
C ALA A 69 15.86 16.24 39.59
N ARG A 70 14.93 15.30 39.78
CA ARG A 70 14.69 14.61 41.07
C ARG A 70 15.82 13.64 41.45
N HIS A 71 16.48 13.01 40.47
CA HIS A 71 17.51 12.00 40.73
C HIS A 71 18.96 12.51 40.59
N ALA A 72 19.16 13.83 40.64
CA ALA A 72 20.50 14.46 40.59
C ALA A 72 21.41 13.92 39.47
N LEU A 73 20.83 13.55 38.32
CA LEU A 73 21.60 13.01 37.20
C LEU A 73 22.62 14.06 36.72
N GLY A 74 23.86 13.63 36.52
CA GLY A 74 24.96 14.51 36.08
C GLY A 74 24.63 15.27 34.79
N THR A 75 25.30 16.39 34.54
CA THR A 75 25.07 17.29 33.38
C THR A 75 25.11 16.58 32.02
N ALA A 76 25.90 15.50 31.89
CA ALA A 76 25.92 14.66 30.71
C ALA A 76 24.60 13.91 30.45
N TRP A 77 23.97 13.38 31.51
CA TRP A 77 22.69 12.66 31.43
C TRP A 77 21.52 13.59 31.15
N LYS A 78 21.51 14.79 31.75
CA LYS A 78 20.53 15.84 31.44
C LYS A 78 20.60 16.29 29.98
N ARG A 79 21.81 16.42 29.41
CA ARG A 79 22.03 16.73 27.99
C ARG A 79 21.60 15.58 27.06
N LEU A 80 21.86 14.33 27.44
CA LEU A 80 21.43 13.14 26.70
C LEU A 80 19.90 13.03 26.66
N LEU A 81 19.24 13.21 27.81
CA LEU A 81 17.78 13.21 27.91
C LEU A 81 17.15 14.37 27.12
N ALA A 82 17.74 15.56 27.16
CA ALA A 82 17.29 16.71 26.36
C ALA A 82 17.48 16.49 24.84
N LEU A 83 18.55 15.81 24.42
CA LEU A 83 18.77 15.48 23.01
C LEU A 83 17.88 14.34 22.52
N ASP A 84 17.65 13.29 23.33
CA ASP A 84 16.68 12.24 23.03
C ASP A 84 15.26 12.82 22.98
N ALA A 85 14.93 13.73 23.89
CA ALA A 85 13.71 14.51 23.91
C ALA A 85 13.52 15.36 22.65
N LEU A 86 14.55 16.11 22.23
CA LEU A 86 14.51 16.96 21.03
C LEU A 86 14.50 16.14 19.74
N ALA A 87 15.22 15.01 19.68
CA ALA A 87 15.20 14.10 18.54
C ALA A 87 13.83 13.42 18.43
N PHE A 88 13.24 12.98 19.55
CA PHE A 88 11.88 12.48 19.58
C PHE A 88 10.89 13.56 19.18
N LEU A 89 10.96 14.77 19.76
CA LEU A 89 10.10 15.90 19.40
C LEU A 89 10.24 16.30 17.94
N PHE A 90 11.45 16.32 17.37
CA PHE A 90 11.68 16.65 15.96
C PHE A 90 11.09 15.58 15.05
N LEU A 91 11.39 14.29 15.28
CA LEU A 91 10.82 13.18 14.50
C LEU A 91 9.30 13.09 14.69
N ALA A 92 8.81 13.41 15.89
CA ALA A 92 7.41 13.37 16.28
C ALA A 92 6.59 14.55 15.74
N SER A 93 7.15 15.75 15.67
CA SER A 93 6.43 16.93 15.20
C SER A 93 6.60 17.13 13.69
N TRP A 94 7.76 16.80 13.13
CA TRP A 94 8.07 16.98 11.71
C TRP A 94 7.26 16.04 10.80
N LEU A 95 7.13 14.75 11.17
CA LEU A 95 6.36 13.77 10.40
C LEU A 95 4.90 14.22 10.23
N PRO A 96 4.13 14.42 11.31
CA PRO A 96 2.74 14.77 11.19
C PRO A 96 2.54 16.21 10.68
N TRP A 97 3.45 17.15 10.98
CA TRP A 97 3.36 18.52 10.45
C TRP A 97 3.50 18.55 8.93
N LYS A 98 4.50 17.85 8.34
CA LYS A 98 4.58 17.72 6.88
C LYS A 98 3.43 16.90 6.31
N PHE A 99 3.04 15.79 6.95
CA PHE A 99 1.88 15.01 6.48
C PHE A 99 0.58 15.81 6.56
N SER A 100 0.44 16.75 7.49
CA SER A 100 -0.70 17.66 7.61
C SER A 100 -0.61 18.91 6.72
N GLY A 101 0.59 19.43 6.46
CA GLY A 101 0.80 20.53 5.51
C GLY A 101 0.63 20.11 4.05
N VAL A 102 0.70 18.80 3.78
CA VAL A 102 0.32 18.23 2.48
C VAL A 102 -1.20 17.96 2.40
N GLN A 103 -1.93 17.91 3.53
CA GLN A 103 -3.40 17.79 3.57
C GLN A 103 -4.14 19.07 3.17
N THR A 104 -3.47 20.22 3.02
CA THR A 104 -4.12 21.51 2.74
C THR A 104 -4.42 21.74 1.26
N ALA A 105 -3.85 20.95 0.35
CA ALA A 105 -4.35 20.82 -1.02
C ALA A 105 -5.34 19.65 -1.06
N LYS A 106 -6.47 19.77 -1.78
CA LYS A 106 -7.45 18.68 -1.96
C LYS A 106 -6.72 17.33 -2.12
N GLY A 107 -7.07 16.35 -1.29
CA GLY A 107 -6.81 14.95 -1.64
C GLY A 107 -5.56 14.23 -1.15
N LEU A 108 -4.64 14.87 -0.43
CA LEU A 108 -3.48 14.15 0.11
C LEU A 108 -3.67 13.82 1.58
N SER A 109 -4.46 12.79 1.84
CA SER A 109 -4.54 12.17 3.16
C SER A 109 -3.46 11.10 3.31
N PHE A 110 -2.55 11.32 4.27
CA PHE A 110 -1.57 10.33 4.72
C PHE A 110 -2.09 9.41 5.83
N ALA A 111 -3.40 9.31 6.03
CA ALA A 111 -3.96 8.29 6.94
C ALA A 111 -3.56 6.86 6.52
N TRP A 112 -3.22 6.65 5.24
CA TRP A 112 -2.60 5.41 4.76
C TRP A 112 -1.28 5.08 5.47
N ALA A 113 -0.48 6.08 5.87
CA ALA A 113 0.78 5.84 6.55
C ALA A 113 0.52 5.10 7.86
N ALA A 114 -0.48 5.53 8.63
CA ALA A 114 -0.89 4.83 9.84
C ALA A 114 -1.34 3.38 9.54
N ILE A 115 -2.09 3.18 8.46
CA ILE A 115 -2.47 1.84 7.98
C ILE A 115 -1.24 0.99 7.67
N GLU A 116 -0.27 1.51 6.93
CA GLU A 116 0.99 0.82 6.66
C GLU A 116 1.84 0.62 7.91
N TRP A 117 1.70 1.49 8.91
CA TRP A 117 2.21 1.28 10.26
C TRP A 117 1.55 0.08 10.90
N TRP A 118 0.23 0.00 11.01
CA TRP A 118 -0.44 -1.20 11.55
C TRP A 118 -0.01 -2.50 10.84
N LYS A 119 0.31 -2.39 9.55
CA LYS A 119 0.83 -3.50 8.76
C LYS A 119 2.30 -3.81 9.01
N LEU A 120 3.07 -3.09 9.84
CA LEU A 120 4.52 -3.31 10.00
C LEU A 120 4.84 -4.75 10.44
N PRO A 121 4.27 -5.32 11.52
CA PRO A 121 4.56 -6.71 11.87
C PRO A 121 4.23 -7.70 10.74
N PRO A 122 3.02 -7.71 10.14
CA PRO A 122 2.74 -8.63 9.05
C PRO A 122 3.55 -8.30 7.78
N ASN A 123 3.91 -7.04 7.52
CA ASN A 123 4.78 -6.66 6.40
C ASN A 123 6.21 -7.17 6.59
N LEU A 124 6.74 -7.18 7.82
CA LEU A 124 8.04 -7.75 8.14
C LEU A 124 8.05 -9.27 7.95
N GLU A 125 7.03 -9.96 8.48
CA GLU A 125 6.85 -11.40 8.25
C GLU A 125 6.71 -11.70 6.76
N LEU A 126 5.88 -10.92 6.07
CA LEU A 126 5.64 -11.04 4.64
C LEU A 126 6.90 -10.81 3.82
N MET A 127 7.73 -9.83 4.20
CA MET A 127 9.02 -9.61 3.55
C MET A 127 9.98 -10.76 3.79
N PHE A 128 10.04 -11.28 5.02
CA PHE A 128 10.82 -12.47 5.31
C PHE A 128 10.33 -13.66 4.47
N ARG A 129 9.02 -13.89 4.37
CA ARG A 129 8.41 -14.98 3.58
C ARG A 129 8.53 -14.80 2.07
N ALA A 130 8.55 -13.56 1.58
CA ALA A 130 8.65 -13.25 0.15
C ALA A 130 10.11 -13.20 -0.32
N SER A 131 11.04 -12.79 0.53
CA SER A 131 12.47 -12.72 0.23
C SER A 131 13.31 -12.79 1.52
N PRO A 132 13.56 -14.01 2.05
CA PRO A 132 14.34 -14.19 3.26
C PRO A 132 15.74 -13.56 3.13
N GLY A 133 16.41 -13.75 1.99
CA GLY A 133 17.73 -13.17 1.73
C GLY A 133 17.71 -11.63 1.66
N GLY A 134 16.72 -11.03 1.01
CA GLY A 134 16.57 -9.57 0.98
C GLY A 134 16.24 -8.97 2.35
N PHE A 135 15.39 -9.66 3.11
CA PHE A 135 15.09 -9.32 4.50
C PHE A 135 16.34 -9.39 5.38
N LEU A 136 17.09 -10.50 5.31
CA LEU A 136 18.31 -10.70 6.09
C LEU A 136 19.41 -9.70 5.71
N LEU A 137 19.61 -9.40 4.41
CA LEU A 137 20.59 -8.39 3.98
C LEU A 137 20.24 -7.00 4.54
N PHE A 138 18.96 -6.61 4.49
CA PHE A 138 18.53 -5.32 5.01
C PHE A 138 18.63 -5.25 6.53
N TRP A 139 18.16 -6.28 7.23
CA TRP A 139 18.19 -6.34 8.70
C TRP A 139 19.54 -6.72 9.28
N ALA A 140 20.50 -7.23 8.49
CA ALA A 140 21.90 -7.36 8.88
C ALA A 140 22.67 -6.04 8.71
N ALA A 141 22.26 -5.18 7.75
CA ALA A 141 22.88 -3.88 7.55
C ALA A 141 22.68 -2.95 8.75
N VAL A 142 21.53 -3.01 9.43
CA VAL A 142 21.22 -2.17 10.60
C VAL A 142 22.15 -2.48 11.80
N PRO A 143 22.26 -3.73 12.31
CA PRO A 143 23.26 -4.11 13.31
C PRO A 143 24.69 -3.87 12.85
N GLY A 144 25.01 -4.14 11.58
CA GLY A 144 26.34 -3.91 11.02
C GLY A 144 26.77 -2.44 11.09
N LEU A 145 25.87 -1.52 10.73
CA LEU A 145 26.11 -0.07 10.83
C LEU A 145 26.27 0.38 12.30
N ILE A 146 25.46 -0.14 13.22
CA ILE A 146 25.59 0.13 14.66
C ILE A 146 26.94 -0.37 15.17
N GLU A 147 27.35 -1.56 14.77
CA GLU A 147 28.63 -2.16 15.16
C GLU A 147 29.83 -1.38 14.58
N LEU A 148 29.78 -0.96 13.32
CA LEU A 148 30.79 -0.09 12.73
C LEU A 148 30.95 1.22 13.51
N MET A 149 29.82 1.86 13.87
CA MET A 149 29.83 3.07 14.68
C MET A 149 30.36 2.81 16.09
N ARG A 150 30.00 1.68 16.71
CA ARG A 150 30.45 1.26 18.04
C ARG A 150 31.96 1.02 18.09
N ARG A 151 32.54 0.45 17.02
CA ARG A 151 33.99 0.21 16.85
C ARG A 151 34.77 1.46 16.44
N GLY A 152 34.12 2.62 16.31
CA GLY A 152 34.78 3.85 15.86
C GLY A 152 35.10 3.89 14.35
N MET A 153 34.59 2.94 13.56
CA MET A 153 34.76 2.86 12.10
C MET A 153 33.80 3.82 11.36
N ARG A 154 33.80 5.08 11.79
CA ARG A 154 32.80 6.09 11.40
C ARG A 154 32.83 6.42 9.91
N LYS A 155 34.02 6.43 9.29
CA LYS A 155 34.19 6.66 7.84
C LYS A 155 33.55 5.53 7.02
N THR A 156 33.74 4.29 7.45
CA THR A 156 33.13 3.12 6.80
C THR A 156 31.62 3.14 6.93
N ALA A 157 31.10 3.42 8.13
CA ALA A 157 29.66 3.57 8.34
C ALA A 157 29.06 4.68 7.45
N ALA A 158 29.73 5.83 7.35
CA ALA A 158 29.30 6.92 6.46
C ALA A 158 29.33 6.53 4.98
N ALA A 159 30.35 5.80 4.52
CA ALA A 159 30.43 5.32 3.15
C ALA A 159 29.27 4.36 2.80
N VAL A 160 28.93 3.44 3.71
CA VAL A 160 27.79 2.52 3.54
C VAL A 160 26.48 3.31 3.46
N ILE A 161 26.30 4.31 4.32
CA ILE A 161 25.12 5.19 4.33
C ILE A 161 24.99 5.99 3.02
N ILE A 162 26.08 6.51 2.48
CA ILE A 162 26.10 7.24 1.20
C ILE A 162 25.74 6.30 0.05
N ALA A 163 26.37 5.12 -0.01
CA ALA A 163 26.09 4.11 -1.04
C ALA A 163 24.60 3.69 -1.00
N PHE A 164 24.06 3.48 0.19
CA PHE A 164 22.65 3.17 0.39
C PHE A 164 21.74 4.32 -0.07
N SER A 165 22.06 5.56 0.29
CA SER A 165 21.29 6.75 -0.10
C SER A 165 21.27 6.93 -1.63
N ALA A 166 22.39 6.65 -2.30
CA ALA A 166 22.47 6.67 -3.76
C ALA A 166 21.58 5.57 -4.38
N TRP A 167 21.64 4.35 -3.86
CA TRP A 167 20.77 3.26 -4.29
C TRP A 167 19.28 3.58 -4.07
N TYR A 168 18.93 4.18 -2.93
CA TYR A 168 17.56 4.58 -2.62
C TYR A 168 17.04 5.63 -3.61
N SER A 169 17.86 6.63 -3.96
CA SER A 169 17.54 7.62 -5.00
C SER A 169 17.18 6.97 -6.34
N ILE A 170 17.91 5.92 -6.74
CA ILE A 170 17.63 5.15 -7.96
C ILE A 170 16.27 4.44 -7.87
N GLN A 171 15.90 3.91 -6.70
CA GLN A 171 14.59 3.24 -6.53
C GLN A 171 13.40 4.22 -6.67
N LEU A 172 13.62 5.49 -6.34
CA LEU A 172 12.63 6.55 -6.52
C LEU A 172 12.52 7.05 -7.97
N ALA A 173 13.38 6.57 -8.88
CA ALA A 173 13.29 6.91 -10.30
C ALA A 173 11.94 6.44 -10.88
N GLY A 174 11.17 7.39 -11.43
CA GLY A 174 9.82 7.17 -11.94
C GLY A 174 8.70 7.72 -11.06
N MET A 175 9.00 8.31 -9.90
CA MET A 175 8.07 9.16 -9.16
C MET A 175 8.09 10.60 -9.66
N GLU A 176 6.97 11.31 -9.52
CA GLU A 176 6.90 12.76 -9.73
C GLU A 176 7.93 13.50 -8.91
N ALA A 177 8.49 14.58 -9.46
CA ALA A 177 9.43 15.43 -8.73
C ALA A 177 8.86 15.92 -7.39
N GLY A 178 7.56 16.26 -7.36
CA GLY A 178 6.84 16.71 -6.17
C GLY A 178 6.71 15.66 -5.07
N VAL A 179 6.79 14.36 -5.39
CA VAL A 179 6.75 13.25 -4.41
C VAL A 179 8.14 12.72 -4.12
N ARG A 180 8.99 12.62 -5.16
CA ARG A 180 10.34 12.07 -5.11
C ARG A 180 11.24 12.82 -4.13
N LEU A 181 11.31 14.15 -4.25
CA LEU A 181 12.21 14.94 -3.43
C LEU A 181 11.81 14.89 -1.94
N PRO A 182 10.52 15.08 -1.56
CA PRO A 182 10.09 14.87 -0.19
C PRO A 182 10.38 13.46 0.35
N ALA A 183 10.12 12.40 -0.44
CA ALA A 183 10.40 11.03 -0.02
C ALA A 183 11.90 10.79 0.19
N TYR A 184 12.76 11.30 -0.71
CA TYR A 184 14.21 11.21 -0.57
C TYR A 184 14.71 11.94 0.68
N LEU A 185 14.30 13.21 0.84
CA LEU A 185 14.72 14.04 1.97
C LEU A 185 14.24 13.47 3.30
N PHE A 186 13.06 12.84 3.33
CA PHE A 186 12.50 12.22 4.52
C PHE A 186 13.46 11.21 5.17
N PHE A 187 13.97 10.26 4.39
CA PHE A 187 14.88 9.23 4.87
C PHE A 187 16.31 9.75 5.04
N VAL A 188 16.78 10.56 4.10
CA VAL A 188 18.18 11.02 4.12
C VAL A 188 18.44 11.99 5.28
N ILE A 189 17.51 12.89 5.61
CA ILE A 189 17.68 13.80 6.75
C ILE A 189 17.75 13.04 8.07
N ALA A 190 16.86 12.06 8.28
CA ALA A 190 16.87 11.22 9.49
C ALA A 190 18.20 10.46 9.62
N LEU A 191 18.68 9.88 8.52
CA LEU A 191 19.93 9.13 8.48
C LEU A 191 21.16 10.03 8.71
N LEU A 192 21.18 11.25 8.16
CA LEU A 192 22.24 12.24 8.40
C LEU A 192 22.24 12.72 9.86
N ALA A 193 21.07 13.00 10.44
CA ALA A 193 20.93 13.39 11.83
C ALA A 193 21.39 12.28 12.78
N ALA A 194 20.98 11.03 12.50
CA ALA A 194 21.45 9.86 13.23
C ALA A 194 22.97 9.74 13.14
N THR A 195 23.53 9.83 11.94
CA THR A 195 24.98 9.76 11.70
C THR A 195 25.71 10.83 12.51
N ALA A 196 25.26 12.09 12.46
CA ALA A 196 25.83 13.17 13.25
C ALA A 196 25.77 12.89 14.77
N ALA A 197 24.67 12.32 15.27
CA ALA A 197 24.54 11.90 16.67
C ALA A 197 25.54 10.79 17.02
N GLY A 198 25.68 9.77 16.17
CA GLY A 198 26.67 8.71 16.34
C GLY A 198 28.12 9.23 16.33
N TYR A 199 28.44 10.20 15.47
CA TYR A 199 29.76 10.86 15.44
C TYR A 199 30.06 11.64 16.72
N ARG A 200 29.03 12.14 17.41
CA ARG A 200 29.14 12.80 18.72
C ARG A 200 29.12 11.82 19.91
N GLY A 201 29.07 10.52 19.65
CA GLY A 201 29.09 9.48 20.69
C GLY A 201 27.71 9.07 21.22
N TYR A 202 26.62 9.58 20.64
CA TYR A 202 25.25 9.21 21.03
C TYR A 202 24.79 7.92 20.34
N LEU A 203 25.46 6.80 20.69
CA LEU A 203 25.25 5.50 20.06
C LEU A 203 23.84 4.92 20.26
N ARG A 204 23.20 5.17 21.42
CA ARG A 204 21.81 4.77 21.67
C ARG A 204 20.83 5.49 20.74
N THR A 205 20.96 6.81 20.63
CA THR A 205 20.13 7.62 19.72
C THR A 205 20.35 7.22 18.27
N PHE A 206 21.60 6.97 17.86
CA PHE A 206 21.93 6.43 16.54
C PHE A 206 21.21 5.10 16.27
N ALA A 207 21.31 4.13 17.19
CA ALA A 207 20.67 2.83 17.05
C ALA A 207 19.14 2.92 16.96
N ARG A 208 18.51 3.74 17.83
CA ARG A 208 17.05 3.97 17.82
C ARG A 208 16.57 4.53 16.48
N VAL A 209 17.21 5.61 16.00
CA VAL A 209 16.83 6.22 14.73
C VAL A 209 17.05 5.26 13.58
N LEU A 210 18.16 4.52 13.55
CA LEU A 210 18.46 3.59 12.45
C LEU A 210 17.47 2.42 12.40
N VAL A 211 17.07 1.86 13.55
CA VAL A 211 16.06 0.79 13.60
C VAL A 211 14.69 1.31 13.18
N MET A 212 14.28 2.49 13.64
CA MET A 212 13.00 3.09 13.25
C MET A 212 12.96 3.47 11.77
N ASP A 213 13.96 4.19 11.29
CA ASP A 213 14.06 4.63 9.90
C ASP A 213 14.19 3.44 8.96
N GLY A 214 14.96 2.41 9.36
CA GLY A 214 15.03 1.13 8.66
C GLY A 214 13.67 0.43 8.53
N ALA A 215 12.88 0.38 9.61
CA ALA A 215 11.54 -0.20 9.59
C ALA A 215 10.58 0.58 8.66
N PHE A 216 10.58 1.92 8.73
CA PHE A 216 9.82 2.79 7.82
C PHE A 216 10.21 2.55 6.36
N LEU A 217 11.52 2.48 6.11
CA LEU A 217 12.06 2.38 4.79
C LEU A 217 11.74 1.04 4.14
N VAL A 218 11.76 -0.04 4.93
CA VAL A 218 11.29 -1.37 4.54
C VAL A 218 9.85 -1.32 4.04
N ILE A 219 8.93 -0.76 4.84
CA ILE A 219 7.53 -0.56 4.44
C ILE A 219 7.45 0.24 3.13
N PHE A 220 8.19 1.33 3.05
CA PHE A 220 8.14 2.20 1.89
C PHE A 220 8.70 1.53 0.63
N LEU A 221 9.84 0.85 0.73
CA LEU A 221 10.46 0.08 -0.36
C LEU A 221 9.54 -1.05 -0.83
N PHE A 222 8.83 -1.68 0.09
CA PHE A 222 7.80 -2.67 -0.20
C PHE A 222 6.60 -2.03 -0.93
N TYR A 223 6.10 -0.89 -0.44
CA TYR A 223 5.01 -0.14 -1.05
C TYR A 223 5.32 0.27 -2.50
N ILE A 224 6.51 0.83 -2.74
CA ILE A 224 6.95 1.21 -4.10
C ILE A 224 7.36 -0.01 -4.94
N GLY A 225 7.44 -1.20 -4.33
CA GLY A 225 7.83 -2.49 -4.91
C GLY A 225 9.27 -2.53 -5.43
N ALA A 226 10.14 -1.79 -4.75
CA ALA A 226 11.58 -2.04 -4.79
C ALA A 226 11.93 -3.37 -4.10
N LEU A 227 11.11 -3.79 -3.13
CA LEU A 227 11.19 -5.10 -2.48
C LEU A 227 9.95 -5.97 -2.78
N PRO A 228 10.14 -7.30 -2.93
CA PRO A 228 11.41 -8.02 -2.89
C PRO A 228 12.29 -7.76 -4.14
N LEU A 229 13.62 -7.90 -3.98
CA LEU A 229 14.63 -7.59 -5.01
C LEU A 229 14.52 -8.48 -6.26
N ALA A 230 13.90 -9.66 -6.15
CA ALA A 230 13.69 -10.59 -7.26
C ALA A 230 12.21 -10.95 -7.40
N ALA A 231 11.62 -10.59 -8.54
CA ALA A 231 10.45 -11.28 -9.07
C ALA A 231 10.63 -11.30 -10.60
N PRO A 232 11.06 -12.44 -11.18
CA PRO A 232 11.32 -12.52 -12.60
C PRO A 232 10.04 -12.25 -13.38
N GLY A 233 10.18 -11.69 -14.59
CA GLY A 233 9.07 -11.70 -15.55
C GLY A 233 8.86 -13.11 -16.09
N PRO A 234 7.82 -13.33 -16.91
CA PRO A 234 7.67 -14.60 -17.59
C PRO A 234 8.88 -14.83 -18.52
N PRO A 235 9.35 -16.08 -18.66
CA PRO A 235 10.32 -16.44 -19.69
C PRO A 235 9.86 -15.94 -21.07
N ALA A 236 10.80 -15.55 -21.93
CA ALA A 236 10.48 -14.98 -23.25
C ALA A 236 9.59 -15.89 -24.11
N ASN A 237 9.71 -17.21 -23.91
CA ASN A 237 9.00 -18.25 -24.66
C ASN A 237 8.01 -19.03 -23.78
N ALA A 238 7.53 -18.44 -22.68
CA ALA A 238 6.56 -19.11 -21.81
C ALA A 238 5.29 -19.47 -22.62
N PRO A 239 4.91 -20.76 -22.73
CA PRO A 239 3.76 -21.18 -23.52
C PRO A 239 2.49 -20.44 -23.12
N GLY A 240 1.80 -19.87 -24.13
CA GLY A 240 0.55 -19.14 -23.93
C GLY A 240 0.66 -17.81 -23.19
N VAL A 241 1.88 -17.30 -22.96
CA VAL A 241 2.10 -15.96 -22.38
C VAL A 241 2.72 -15.05 -23.43
N THR A 242 2.05 -13.94 -23.73
CA THR A 242 2.52 -12.95 -24.70
C THR A 242 2.57 -11.58 -24.04
N ARG A 243 3.73 -10.90 -24.11
CA ARG A 243 3.80 -9.50 -23.69
C ARG A 243 3.11 -8.62 -24.73
N ILE A 244 2.08 -7.91 -24.30
CA ILE A 244 1.33 -6.95 -25.12
C ILE A 244 1.95 -5.57 -25.03
N TYR A 245 2.45 -5.19 -23.84
CA TYR A 245 3.04 -3.87 -23.62
C TYR A 245 4.21 -3.91 -22.63
N PRO A 246 5.30 -3.15 -22.85
CA PRO A 246 5.65 -2.49 -24.10
C PRO A 246 6.01 -3.53 -25.16
N ALA A 247 6.06 -3.12 -26.42
CA ALA A 247 6.58 -3.95 -27.50
C ALA A 247 8.01 -4.47 -27.16
N ARG A 248 8.40 -5.60 -27.74
CA ARG A 248 9.73 -6.20 -27.50
C ARG A 248 10.81 -5.16 -27.81
N ASN A 249 11.72 -4.95 -26.85
CA ASN A 249 12.81 -3.97 -26.91
C ASN A 249 12.41 -2.49 -26.91
N ALA A 250 11.10 -2.17 -26.81
CA ALA A 250 10.65 -0.80 -26.63
C ALA A 250 10.71 -0.39 -25.15
N ARG A 251 10.92 0.91 -24.90
CA ARG A 251 10.69 1.50 -23.58
C ARG A 251 9.18 1.65 -23.36
N ALA A 252 8.74 1.56 -22.12
CA ALA A 252 7.37 1.90 -21.78
C ALA A 252 7.20 3.43 -21.79
N ASP A 253 6.10 3.88 -22.37
CA ASP A 253 5.67 5.28 -22.45
C ASP A 253 5.11 5.78 -21.11
N PHE A 254 4.80 4.86 -20.18
CA PHE A 254 4.30 5.19 -18.85
C PHE A 254 4.82 4.22 -17.75
N PRO A 255 4.82 4.63 -16.46
CA PRO A 255 5.46 3.89 -15.38
C PRO A 255 4.66 2.64 -14.94
N LEU A 256 5.03 1.49 -15.48
CA LEU A 256 4.40 0.19 -15.20
C LEU A 256 4.41 -0.27 -13.74
N LYS A 257 5.38 0.21 -12.93
CA LYS A 257 5.49 -0.11 -11.49
C LYS A 257 4.28 0.37 -10.68
N PHE A 258 3.44 1.22 -11.25
CA PHE A 258 2.30 1.81 -10.57
C PHE A 258 1.01 1.62 -11.34
N LEU A 259 0.95 0.59 -12.19
CA LEU A 259 -0.30 0.13 -12.77
C LEU A 259 -1.38 -0.01 -11.69
N ARG A 260 -2.60 0.29 -12.10
CA ARG A 260 -3.83 0.28 -11.29
C ARG A 260 -4.84 -0.60 -11.99
N ASP A 261 -6.12 -0.40 -11.73
CA ASP A 261 -7.17 -1.24 -12.28
C ASP A 261 -7.05 -1.43 -13.80
N MET A 262 -7.52 -2.58 -14.30
CA MET A 262 -7.47 -2.89 -15.73
C MET A 262 -8.78 -3.54 -16.17
N HIS A 263 -9.30 -3.07 -17.30
CA HIS A 263 -10.45 -3.65 -17.96
C HIS A 263 -10.09 -4.05 -19.39
N ALA A 264 -10.53 -5.24 -19.79
CA ALA A 264 -10.45 -5.72 -21.15
C ALA A 264 -11.78 -5.46 -21.87
N ASP A 265 -11.72 -4.77 -23.01
CA ASP A 265 -12.83 -4.66 -23.93
C ASP A 265 -12.45 -5.34 -25.24
N THR A 266 -12.83 -6.62 -25.33
CA THR A 266 -12.51 -7.48 -26.48
C THR A 266 -13.22 -7.05 -27.76
N ARG A 267 -14.36 -6.34 -27.67
CA ARG A 267 -15.10 -5.83 -28.84
C ARG A 267 -14.36 -4.69 -29.50
N SER A 268 -13.84 -3.76 -28.70
CA SER A 268 -13.03 -2.66 -29.21
C SER A 268 -11.58 -3.06 -29.50
N GLY A 269 -11.10 -4.18 -28.91
CA GLY A 269 -9.71 -4.63 -29.04
C GLY A 269 -8.73 -3.84 -28.16
N PHE A 270 -9.21 -3.25 -27.05
CA PHE A 270 -8.40 -2.41 -26.18
C PHE A 270 -8.46 -2.83 -24.71
N LEU A 271 -7.33 -2.65 -24.04
CA LEU A 271 -7.22 -2.65 -22.59
C LEU A 271 -7.30 -1.21 -22.10
N PHE A 272 -8.06 -0.97 -21.04
CA PHE A 272 -8.12 0.30 -20.34
C PHE A 272 -7.49 0.14 -18.97
N THR A 273 -6.55 1.02 -18.61
CA THR A 273 -5.90 0.99 -17.31
C THR A 273 -5.50 2.39 -16.88
N ALA A 274 -5.02 2.52 -15.65
CA ALA A 274 -4.41 3.73 -15.15
C ALA A 274 -3.09 3.41 -14.45
N TYR A 275 -2.27 4.43 -14.22
CA TYR A 275 -1.08 4.34 -13.39
C TYR A 275 -1.02 5.49 -12.39
N GLY A 276 -0.14 5.44 -11.39
CA GLY A 276 0.19 6.56 -10.48
C GLY A 276 1.71 6.70 -10.29
N PRO A 277 2.24 7.49 -9.34
CA PRO A 277 1.62 8.61 -8.63
C PRO A 277 1.44 9.88 -9.50
N THR A 278 2.18 10.03 -10.62
CA THR A 278 1.68 10.75 -11.82
C THR A 278 0.55 9.90 -12.38
N SER A 279 -0.70 10.33 -12.51
CA SER A 279 -1.66 9.51 -13.27
C SER A 279 -1.69 9.79 -14.75
N GLY A 280 -1.83 8.71 -15.51
CA GLY A 280 -2.40 8.75 -16.83
C GLY A 280 -3.51 7.72 -16.90
N ILE A 281 -4.56 8.04 -17.64
CA ILE A 281 -5.53 7.05 -18.07
C ILE A 281 -5.05 6.55 -19.43
N VAL A 282 -4.94 5.24 -19.56
CA VAL A 282 -4.27 4.59 -20.68
C VAL A 282 -5.24 3.68 -21.38
N ARG A 283 -5.18 3.72 -22.71
CA ARG A 283 -5.76 2.71 -23.59
C ARG A 283 -4.64 2.01 -24.33
N VAL A 284 -4.57 0.67 -24.26
CA VAL A 284 -3.56 -0.14 -24.95
C VAL A 284 -4.24 -1.04 -25.97
N SER A 285 -3.81 -0.99 -27.22
CA SER A 285 -4.28 -1.91 -28.27
C SER A 285 -3.84 -3.34 -27.94
N MET A 286 -4.78 -4.27 -27.87
CA MET A 286 -4.50 -5.68 -27.64
C MET A 286 -3.70 -6.33 -28.78
N GLN A 287 -3.82 -5.79 -30.00
CA GLN A 287 -3.15 -6.31 -31.19
C GLN A 287 -1.75 -5.72 -31.39
N SER A 288 -1.63 -4.39 -31.35
CA SER A 288 -0.37 -3.71 -31.69
C SER A 288 0.50 -3.40 -30.47
N GLY A 289 -0.06 -3.45 -29.26
CA GLY A 289 0.60 -2.94 -28.07
C GLY A 289 0.77 -1.42 -28.05
N ARG A 290 0.21 -0.67 -29.00
CA ARG A 290 0.26 0.80 -28.97
C ARG A 290 -0.55 1.32 -27.78
N ALA A 291 0.04 2.24 -27.00
CA ALA A 291 -0.62 2.92 -25.91
C ALA A 291 -1.00 4.36 -26.30
N ASP A 292 -2.23 4.77 -26.00
CA ASP A 292 -2.66 6.16 -26.00
C ASP A 292 -2.88 6.60 -24.55
N ILE A 293 -2.36 7.78 -24.18
CA ILE A 293 -2.32 8.24 -22.79
C ILE A 293 -3.02 9.59 -22.68
N ILE A 294 -3.94 9.69 -21.73
CA ILE A 294 -4.49 10.96 -21.26
C ILE A 294 -3.80 11.26 -19.93
N HIS A 295 -2.95 12.28 -19.91
CA HIS A 295 -2.27 12.71 -18.69
C HIS A 295 -3.24 13.38 -17.72
N ASN A 296 -3.13 13.03 -16.43
CA ASN A 296 -3.96 13.56 -15.35
C ASN A 296 -3.07 13.91 -14.14
N PRO A 297 -3.17 15.11 -13.56
CA PRO A 297 -2.36 15.49 -12.40
C PRO A 297 -2.71 14.76 -11.09
N GLY A 298 -3.78 13.96 -11.05
CA GLY A 298 -4.21 13.24 -9.83
C GLY A 298 -3.80 11.77 -9.80
N ILE A 299 -4.54 10.94 -9.04
CA ILE A 299 -4.27 9.51 -8.86
C ILE A 299 -5.49 8.67 -9.25
N VAL A 300 -5.68 8.40 -10.55
CA VAL A 300 -6.73 7.49 -11.03
C VAL A 300 -6.43 6.07 -10.56
N ARG A 301 -7.38 5.48 -9.82
CA ARG A 301 -7.15 4.20 -9.13
C ARG A 301 -8.06 3.07 -9.60
N VAL A 302 -9.32 3.38 -9.88
CA VAL A 302 -10.35 2.41 -10.23
C VAL A 302 -11.01 2.85 -11.52
N MET A 303 -11.25 1.88 -12.40
CA MET A 303 -11.92 2.09 -13.67
C MET A 303 -13.11 1.15 -13.75
N TRP A 304 -14.05 1.46 -14.63
CA TRP A 304 -15.19 0.59 -14.85
C TRP A 304 -15.76 0.84 -16.24
N THR A 305 -16.08 -0.25 -16.92
CA THR A 305 -16.72 -0.22 -18.23
C THR A 305 -17.44 -1.53 -18.46
N ARG A 306 -18.37 -1.53 -19.41
CA ARG A 306 -18.95 -2.74 -19.99
C ARG A 306 -18.75 -2.74 -21.52
N PRO A 307 -18.78 -3.90 -22.19
CA PRO A 307 -18.62 -3.98 -23.64
C PRO A 307 -19.66 -3.17 -24.44
N GLU A 308 -20.88 -3.01 -23.91
CA GLU A 308 -21.98 -2.25 -24.52
C GLU A 308 -21.86 -0.73 -24.38
N LEU A 309 -21.01 -0.24 -23.47
CA LEU A 309 -20.79 1.20 -23.29
C LEU A 309 -19.78 1.71 -24.31
N ASP A 310 -19.98 2.92 -24.82
CA ASP A 310 -19.03 3.63 -25.68
C ASP A 310 -17.98 4.43 -24.89
N HIS A 311 -17.98 4.30 -23.56
CA HIS A 311 -17.15 5.05 -22.63
C HIS A 311 -16.67 4.19 -21.47
N VAL A 312 -15.67 4.69 -20.75
CA VAL A 312 -15.10 4.14 -19.53
C VAL A 312 -15.24 5.19 -18.43
N PHE A 313 -15.63 4.75 -17.25
CA PHE A 313 -15.59 5.59 -16.05
C PHE A 313 -14.28 5.39 -15.32
N ALA A 314 -13.79 6.47 -14.70
CA ALA A 314 -12.59 6.42 -13.87
C ALA A 314 -12.75 7.34 -12.67
N LEU A 315 -12.13 6.98 -11.55
CA LEU A 315 -12.21 7.74 -10.30
C LEU A 315 -10.81 8.06 -9.78
N ASP A 316 -10.57 9.34 -9.53
CA ASP A 316 -9.36 9.87 -8.91
C ASP A 316 -9.40 9.70 -7.40
N TRP A 317 -8.43 8.97 -6.87
CA TRP A 317 -8.25 8.74 -5.44
C TRP A 317 -7.80 10.00 -4.70
N GLN A 318 -7.02 10.86 -5.35
CA GLN A 318 -6.49 12.07 -4.75
C GLN A 318 -7.57 13.15 -4.80
N TYR A 319 -7.97 13.58 -5.99
CA TYR A 319 -8.84 14.76 -6.10
C TYR A 319 -10.33 14.47 -6.03
N ALA A 320 -10.73 13.20 -5.97
CA ALA A 320 -12.13 12.79 -6.10
C ALA A 320 -12.79 13.30 -7.39
N ASP A 321 -12.00 13.42 -8.46
CA ASP A 321 -12.52 13.68 -9.80
C ASP A 321 -13.09 12.38 -10.40
N PHE A 322 -14.35 12.44 -10.82
CA PHE A 322 -15.01 11.36 -11.56
C PHE A 322 -15.01 11.69 -13.06
N TYR A 323 -14.46 10.77 -13.85
CA TYR A 323 -14.27 10.94 -15.28
C TYR A 323 -15.23 10.06 -16.07
N LYS A 324 -15.78 10.61 -17.15
CA LYS A 324 -16.38 9.84 -18.25
C LYS A 324 -15.49 10.00 -19.48
N ILE A 325 -15.01 8.89 -20.02
CA ILE A 325 -13.98 8.87 -21.06
C ILE A 325 -14.51 8.12 -22.26
N LYS A 326 -14.61 8.77 -23.42
CA LYS A 326 -15.02 8.09 -24.66
C LYS A 326 -13.98 7.05 -25.03
N LYS A 327 -14.41 5.84 -25.41
CA LYS A 327 -13.49 4.79 -25.89
C LYS A 327 -12.91 5.16 -27.25
N HIS A 328 -13.73 5.72 -28.15
CA HIS A 328 -13.37 6.13 -29.50
C HIS A 328 -14.08 7.43 -29.93
N PRO A 329 -13.34 8.51 -30.26
CA PRO A 329 -11.90 8.70 -30.02
C PRO A 329 -11.59 8.70 -28.51
N PHE A 330 -10.37 8.33 -28.11
CA PHE A 330 -10.00 8.23 -26.70
C PHE A 330 -9.77 9.62 -26.09
N LYS A 331 -10.80 10.17 -25.45
CA LYS A 331 -10.78 11.51 -24.84
C LYS A 331 -11.72 11.61 -23.64
N ILE A 332 -11.42 12.51 -22.72
CA ILE A 332 -12.32 12.87 -21.62
C ILE A 332 -13.56 13.55 -22.22
N LEU A 333 -14.74 13.03 -21.90
CA LEU A 333 -16.03 13.66 -22.21
C LEU A 333 -16.45 14.60 -21.09
N SER A 334 -16.30 14.16 -19.84
CA SER A 334 -16.57 14.98 -18.67
C SER A 334 -15.62 14.64 -17.54
N LYS A 335 -15.36 15.64 -16.72
CA LYS A 335 -14.61 15.59 -15.47
C LYS A 335 -15.44 16.35 -14.44
N THR A 336 -15.84 15.68 -13.37
CA THR A 336 -16.63 16.29 -12.30
C THR A 336 -15.98 16.02 -10.96
N ASP A 337 -15.73 17.09 -10.22
CA ASP A 337 -15.24 17.00 -8.84
C ASP A 337 -16.39 16.58 -7.92
N ILE A 338 -16.29 15.39 -7.33
CA ILE A 338 -17.26 14.88 -6.34
C ILE A 338 -16.76 15.03 -4.90
N HIS A 339 -15.64 15.73 -4.67
CA HIS A 339 -15.08 15.99 -3.35
C HIS A 339 -16.05 16.78 -2.45
N ASP A 340 -16.02 16.54 -1.14
CA ASP A 340 -16.56 17.45 -0.13
C ASP A 340 -15.79 17.31 1.19
N SER A 341 -16.29 17.91 2.28
CA SER A 341 -15.65 17.82 3.60
C SER A 341 -15.50 16.39 4.14
N VAL A 342 -16.14 15.40 3.51
CA VAL A 342 -16.28 14.04 4.00
C VAL A 342 -16.04 12.96 2.91
N LEU A 343 -16.26 13.24 1.63
CA LEU A 343 -15.83 12.44 0.48
C LEU A 343 -14.50 13.02 0.00
N VAL A 344 -13.42 12.61 0.66
CA VAL A 344 -12.08 13.16 0.43
C VAL A 344 -11.21 12.20 -0.38
N THR A 345 -11.29 10.90 -0.08
CA THR A 345 -10.37 9.89 -0.60
C THR A 345 -11.14 8.67 -1.12
N PRO A 346 -11.73 8.73 -2.32
CA PRO A 346 -12.49 7.62 -2.87
C PRO A 346 -11.57 6.46 -3.26
N MET A 347 -11.97 5.24 -2.90
CA MET A 347 -11.11 4.06 -2.99
C MET A 347 -11.68 2.96 -3.90
N SER A 348 -13.00 2.82 -3.94
CA SER A 348 -13.69 1.88 -4.83
C SER A 348 -15.06 2.44 -5.16
N TYR A 349 -15.63 2.02 -6.29
CA TYR A 349 -17.00 2.39 -6.63
C TYR A 349 -17.71 1.25 -7.38
N ALA A 350 -19.04 1.34 -7.40
CA ALA A 350 -19.90 0.50 -8.20
C ALA A 350 -20.92 1.38 -8.93
N ILE A 351 -21.30 0.98 -10.14
CA ILE A 351 -22.34 1.64 -10.94
C ILE A 351 -23.44 0.64 -11.22
N THR A 352 -24.69 1.01 -10.92
CA THR A 352 -25.86 0.25 -11.32
C THR A 352 -27.09 1.15 -11.39
N ARG A 353 -28.06 0.83 -12.26
CA ARG A 353 -29.39 1.47 -12.33
C ARG A 353 -29.35 3.01 -12.27
N GLY A 354 -28.42 3.62 -13.00
CA GLY A 354 -28.28 5.09 -13.05
C GLY A 354 -27.73 5.72 -11.77
N LYS A 355 -27.16 4.93 -10.85
CA LYS A 355 -26.55 5.40 -9.59
C LYS A 355 -25.08 5.03 -9.52
N LEU A 356 -24.32 5.91 -8.90
CA LEU A 356 -22.91 5.74 -8.56
C LEU A 356 -22.79 5.56 -7.05
N TYR A 357 -22.12 4.50 -6.62
CA TYR A 357 -21.86 4.19 -5.22
C TYR A 357 -20.36 4.30 -4.96
N VAL A 358 -19.93 5.26 -4.15
CA VAL A 358 -18.51 5.53 -3.90
C VAL A 358 -18.15 5.16 -2.46
N VAL A 359 -17.18 4.28 -2.31
CA VAL A 359 -16.54 3.98 -1.03
C VAL A 359 -15.40 4.96 -0.82
N SER A 360 -15.47 5.74 0.26
CA SER A 360 -14.36 6.59 0.72
C SER A 360 -13.55 5.86 1.77
N THR A 361 -12.22 5.83 1.62
CA THR A 361 -11.36 5.15 2.59
C THR A 361 -11.10 6.00 3.82
N ASP A 362 -10.85 7.30 3.63
CA ASP A 362 -10.76 8.26 4.72
C ASP A 362 -12.14 8.79 5.05
N LEU A 363 -12.45 8.86 6.34
CA LEU A 363 -13.82 8.99 6.83
C LEU A 363 -14.71 7.89 6.20
N PRO A 364 -14.43 6.60 6.53
CA PRO A 364 -15.07 5.42 5.95
C PRO A 364 -16.57 5.57 5.73
N ALA A 365 -16.98 5.55 4.47
CA ALA A 365 -18.39 5.69 4.12
C ALA A 365 -18.70 5.13 2.74
N LEU A 366 -19.99 4.88 2.52
CA LEU A 366 -20.59 4.66 1.20
C LEU A 366 -21.47 5.86 0.85
N THR A 367 -21.16 6.55 -0.23
CA THR A 367 -21.97 7.67 -0.76
C THR A 367 -22.69 7.22 -2.01
N ARG A 368 -24.00 7.46 -2.09
CA ARG A 368 -24.81 7.25 -3.28
C ARG A 368 -24.99 8.57 -3.99
N LEU A 369 -24.73 8.58 -5.29
CA LEU A 369 -24.90 9.71 -6.18
C LEU A 369 -25.79 9.31 -7.36
N ASP A 370 -26.52 10.27 -7.90
CA ASP A 370 -27.11 10.11 -9.22
C ASP A 370 -26.00 10.10 -10.28
N LEU A 371 -26.02 9.13 -11.21
CA LEU A 371 -24.93 8.99 -12.17
C LEU A 371 -24.93 10.09 -13.25
N ALA A 372 -26.10 10.65 -13.58
CA ALA A 372 -26.23 11.63 -14.64
C ALA A 372 -25.82 13.02 -14.18
N THR A 373 -26.27 13.41 -12.99
CA THR A 373 -26.03 14.74 -12.39
C THR A 373 -24.82 14.75 -11.46
N LEU A 374 -24.44 13.59 -10.90
CA LEU A 374 -23.44 13.44 -9.83
C LEU A 374 -23.82 14.19 -8.55
N GLU A 375 -25.10 14.49 -8.37
CA GLU A 375 -25.64 14.97 -7.11
C GLU A 375 -25.62 13.85 -6.06
N LYS A 376 -25.20 14.20 -4.84
CA LYS A 376 -25.14 13.27 -3.71
C LYS A 376 -26.52 13.11 -3.10
N GLU A 377 -27.02 11.89 -3.09
CA GLU A 377 -28.38 11.59 -2.63
C GLU A 377 -28.42 11.14 -1.18
N ALA A 378 -27.45 10.31 -0.78
CA ALA A 378 -27.42 9.71 0.55
C ALA A 378 -26.02 9.22 0.91
N ARG A 379 -25.76 9.08 2.21
CA ARG A 379 -24.49 8.58 2.73
C ARG A 379 -24.71 7.65 3.92
N LEU A 380 -23.94 6.56 3.96
CA LEU A 380 -23.76 5.69 5.12
C LEU A 380 -22.38 5.95 5.71
N ASP A 381 -22.32 6.63 6.84
CA ASP A 381 -21.08 6.85 7.57
C ASP A 381 -20.77 5.64 8.46
N PHE A 382 -19.74 4.88 8.11
CA PHE A 382 -19.44 3.61 8.78
C PHE A 382 -18.91 3.82 10.20
N ARG A 383 -18.35 4.98 10.53
CA ARG A 383 -17.92 5.28 11.90
C ARG A 383 -19.11 5.66 12.77
N ALA A 384 -19.99 6.52 12.27
CA ALA A 384 -21.22 6.90 12.96
C ALA A 384 -22.12 5.68 13.23
N LEU A 385 -22.10 4.69 12.33
CA LEU A 385 -22.78 3.40 12.48
C LEU A 385 -22.05 2.39 13.38
N GLY A 386 -20.90 2.74 13.97
CA GLY A 386 -20.12 1.84 14.84
C GLY A 386 -19.48 0.66 14.10
N LEU A 387 -19.30 0.77 12.78
CA LEU A 387 -18.73 -0.30 11.95
C LEU A 387 -17.20 -0.33 11.97
N THR A 388 -16.57 0.81 12.27
CA THR A 388 -15.13 0.91 12.48
C THR A 388 -14.81 1.97 13.51
N ALA A 389 -13.85 1.68 14.39
CA ALA A 389 -13.30 2.67 15.32
C ALA A 389 -12.35 3.65 14.61
N PHE A 390 -11.98 3.36 13.36
CA PHE A 390 -10.87 4.02 12.69
C PHE A 390 -11.30 5.05 11.65
N ARG A 391 -10.52 6.13 11.57
CA ARG A 391 -10.71 7.24 10.62
C ARG A 391 -10.41 6.85 9.17
N SER A 392 -9.77 5.71 8.93
CA SER A 392 -9.45 5.22 7.59
C SER A 392 -9.58 3.70 7.53
N GLY A 393 -9.90 3.16 6.35
CA GLY A 393 -9.91 1.71 6.13
C GLY A 393 -11.14 1.10 5.48
N ALA A 394 -11.88 1.81 4.61
CA ALA A 394 -12.81 1.15 3.68
C ALA A 394 -12.14 0.94 2.32
N TRP A 395 -12.24 -0.27 1.74
CA TRP A 395 -11.36 -0.68 0.64
C TRP A 395 -12.09 -0.95 -0.67
N LYS A 396 -12.88 -2.01 -0.71
CA LYS A 396 -13.49 -2.52 -1.95
C LYS A 396 -14.98 -2.66 -1.75
N CYS A 397 -15.75 -2.26 -2.76
CA CYS A 397 -17.13 -2.69 -2.87
C CYS A 397 -17.35 -3.61 -4.07
N VAL A 398 -18.33 -4.49 -3.93
CA VAL A 398 -18.85 -5.33 -5.01
C VAL A 398 -20.37 -5.41 -4.89
N ILE A 399 -21.03 -5.48 -6.04
CA ILE A 399 -22.48 -5.43 -6.16
C ILE A 399 -23.04 -6.79 -6.58
N ASP A 400 -24.20 -7.15 -6.01
CA ASP A 400 -25.11 -8.16 -6.53
C ASP A 400 -26.34 -7.44 -7.11
N GLU A 401 -26.28 -7.16 -8.42
CA GLU A 401 -27.34 -6.40 -9.09
C GLU A 401 -28.69 -7.12 -9.08
N LYS A 402 -28.69 -8.46 -9.11
CA LYS A 402 -29.93 -9.25 -9.09
C LYS A 402 -30.64 -9.11 -7.74
N LYS A 403 -29.89 -9.21 -6.65
CA LYS A 403 -30.43 -9.08 -5.28
C LYS A 403 -30.53 -7.63 -4.79
N GLN A 404 -30.01 -6.68 -5.55
CA GLN A 404 -29.95 -5.26 -5.16
C GLN A 404 -29.18 -5.07 -3.83
N LYS A 405 -28.06 -5.78 -3.70
CA LYS A 405 -27.18 -5.69 -2.53
C LYS A 405 -25.81 -5.19 -2.93
N LEU A 406 -25.18 -4.42 -2.06
CA LEU A 406 -23.79 -3.99 -2.19
C LEU A 406 -23.04 -4.42 -0.95
N PHE A 407 -21.85 -5.00 -1.15
CA PHE A 407 -20.98 -5.42 -0.07
C PHE A 407 -19.77 -4.51 -0.02
N VAL A 408 -19.37 -4.08 1.18
CA VAL A 408 -18.17 -3.28 1.40
C VAL A 408 -17.27 -4.00 2.38
N GLU A 409 -16.02 -4.23 1.98
CA GLU A 409 -14.96 -4.63 2.90
C GLU A 409 -14.30 -3.40 3.51
N MET A 410 -14.14 -3.42 4.83
CA MET A 410 -13.41 -2.43 5.59
C MET A 410 -12.51 -3.10 6.61
N GLY A 411 -11.32 -2.55 6.81
CA GLY A 411 -10.45 -2.96 7.89
C GLY A 411 -9.07 -2.29 7.88
N PRO A 412 -8.27 -2.46 8.93
CA PRO A 412 -8.71 -2.99 10.21
C PRO A 412 -9.85 -2.14 10.80
N VAL A 413 -10.71 -2.70 11.65
CA VAL A 413 -11.86 -1.99 12.26
C VAL A 413 -11.73 -1.79 13.77
N ASP A 414 -10.75 -2.46 14.37
CA ASP A 414 -10.43 -2.41 15.78
C ASP A 414 -8.94 -2.72 16.03
N LEU A 415 -8.50 -2.58 17.30
CA LEU A 415 -7.11 -2.83 17.70
C LEU A 415 -6.71 -4.31 17.66
N LYS A 416 -7.66 -5.23 17.45
CA LYS A 416 -7.36 -6.65 17.22
C LYS A 416 -6.98 -6.92 15.76
N GLY A 417 -7.07 -5.90 14.89
CA GLY A 417 -6.69 -6.03 13.50
C GLY A 417 -7.73 -6.72 12.62
N ARG A 418 -8.95 -6.92 13.14
CA ARG A 418 -10.02 -7.59 12.40
C ARG A 418 -10.52 -6.71 11.26
N TYR A 419 -11.03 -7.35 10.23
CA TYR A 419 -11.74 -6.70 9.13
C TYR A 419 -13.24 -6.92 9.30
N ARG A 420 -14.05 -6.22 8.50
CA ARG A 420 -15.51 -6.33 8.50
C ARG A 420 -16.04 -6.25 7.08
N ILE A 421 -17.03 -7.06 6.78
CA ILE A 421 -17.88 -6.89 5.59
C ILE A 421 -19.22 -6.32 6.04
N ALA A 422 -19.69 -5.28 5.36
CA ALA A 422 -21.04 -4.76 5.50
C ALA A 422 -21.85 -5.06 4.24
N ARG A 423 -23.07 -5.60 4.38
CA ARG A 423 -24.05 -5.72 3.31
C ARG A 423 -25.05 -4.58 3.41
N VAL A 424 -25.16 -3.83 2.33
CA VAL A 424 -26.07 -2.70 2.15
C VAL A 424 -27.20 -3.11 1.23
N ASP A 425 -28.43 -2.82 1.64
CA ASP A 425 -29.60 -2.87 0.77
C ASP A 425 -29.65 -1.62 -0.11
N LEU A 426 -29.67 -1.80 -1.43
CA LEU A 426 -29.63 -0.65 -2.34
C LEU A 426 -30.97 0.09 -2.45
N LYS A 427 -32.08 -0.56 -2.09
CA LYS A 427 -33.41 0.05 -2.14
C LYS A 427 -33.61 1.04 -0.98
N SER A 428 -33.45 0.55 0.26
CA SER A 428 -33.56 1.36 1.48
C SER A 428 -32.30 2.18 1.77
N PHE A 429 -31.17 1.83 1.14
CA PHE A 429 -29.85 2.42 1.39
C PHE A 429 -29.46 2.36 2.87
N SER A 430 -29.52 1.15 3.43
CA SER A 430 -29.23 0.86 4.83
C SER A 430 -28.32 -0.36 4.96
N VAL A 431 -27.54 -0.42 6.04
CA VAL A 431 -26.73 -1.59 6.37
C VAL A 431 -27.63 -2.64 7.00
N GLU A 432 -27.82 -3.78 6.32
CA GLU A 432 -28.68 -4.87 6.80
C GLU A 432 -27.94 -5.85 7.70
N LYS A 433 -26.68 -6.14 7.35
CA LYS A 433 -25.88 -7.17 8.02
C LYS A 433 -24.41 -6.84 7.96
N THR A 434 -23.68 -7.26 8.99
CA THR A 434 -22.22 -7.19 9.00
C THR A 434 -21.63 -8.48 9.54
N ALA A 435 -20.39 -8.78 9.15
CA ALA A 435 -19.62 -9.91 9.67
C ALA A 435 -18.16 -9.50 9.86
N TYR A 436 -17.55 -10.00 10.94
CA TYR A 436 -16.11 -9.85 11.15
C TYR A 436 -15.33 -10.86 10.31
N LEU A 437 -14.18 -10.42 9.83
CA LEU A 437 -13.14 -11.27 9.26
C LEU A 437 -11.92 -11.26 10.19
N PRO A 438 -11.26 -12.40 10.43
CA PRO A 438 -10.04 -12.46 11.24
C PRO A 438 -8.91 -11.58 10.69
N GLU A 439 -8.84 -11.50 9.37
CA GLU A 439 -7.92 -10.68 8.58
C GLU A 439 -8.61 -10.36 7.24
N GLY A 440 -8.12 -9.38 6.49
CA GLY A 440 -8.71 -9.01 5.21
C GLY A 440 -7.69 -8.36 4.28
N GLY A 441 -8.19 -7.71 3.23
CA GLY A 441 -7.36 -7.26 2.14
C GLY A 441 -7.85 -5.99 1.47
N LEU A 442 -7.56 -5.91 0.18
CA LEU A 442 -7.89 -4.79 -0.69
C LEU A 442 -8.80 -5.21 -1.83
N GLU A 443 -9.32 -6.44 -1.78
CA GLU A 443 -10.09 -7.06 -2.83
C GLU A 443 -11.25 -7.83 -2.24
N LEU A 444 -12.39 -7.78 -2.93
CA LEU A 444 -13.61 -8.47 -2.54
C LEU A 444 -14.33 -8.89 -3.82
N VAL A 445 -14.57 -10.19 -3.96
CA VAL A 445 -15.08 -10.78 -5.22
C VAL A 445 -16.42 -11.46 -4.98
N ARG A 446 -17.39 -11.22 -5.86
CA ARG A 446 -18.65 -11.98 -5.89
C ARG A 446 -18.46 -13.25 -6.71
N VAL A 447 -19.00 -14.36 -6.20
CA VAL A 447 -19.02 -15.66 -6.87
C VAL A 447 -20.49 -16.08 -7.09
N PRO A 448 -21.13 -15.63 -8.19
CA PRO A 448 -22.57 -15.77 -8.37
C PRO A 448 -23.06 -17.23 -8.34
N TRP A 449 -22.31 -18.15 -8.94
CA TRP A 449 -22.69 -19.56 -9.07
C TRP A 449 -22.72 -20.34 -7.76
N ASP A 450 -22.07 -19.85 -6.70
CA ASP A 450 -22.09 -20.45 -5.36
C ASP A 450 -22.80 -19.55 -4.33
N ASN A 451 -23.44 -18.47 -4.79
CA ASN A 451 -24.00 -17.43 -3.92
C ASN A 451 -23.02 -16.97 -2.82
N ALA A 452 -21.74 -16.83 -3.17
CA ALA A 452 -20.68 -16.53 -2.21
C ALA A 452 -19.98 -15.19 -2.48
N LEU A 453 -19.26 -14.71 -1.46
CA LEU A 453 -18.23 -13.69 -1.54
C LEU A 453 -16.88 -14.32 -1.21
N ILE A 454 -15.81 -13.83 -1.84
CA ILE A 454 -14.44 -14.16 -1.44
C ILE A 454 -13.75 -12.88 -0.99
N ALA A 455 -13.26 -12.89 0.25
CA ALA A 455 -12.38 -11.86 0.80
C ALA A 455 -10.98 -12.44 0.99
N PRO A 456 -10.04 -12.23 0.05
CA PRO A 456 -8.65 -12.62 0.23
C PRO A 456 -7.92 -11.75 1.27
N SER A 457 -7.11 -12.37 2.11
CA SER A 457 -6.17 -11.64 2.96
C SER A 457 -5.04 -11.03 2.12
N PHE A 458 -4.69 -9.78 2.40
CA PHE A 458 -3.46 -9.21 1.87
C PHE A 458 -2.22 -9.68 2.65
N PHE A 459 -2.40 -10.18 3.87
CA PHE A 459 -1.31 -10.50 4.80
C PHE A 459 -0.97 -11.98 4.88
N SER A 460 -1.87 -12.85 4.40
CA SER A 460 -1.69 -14.29 4.41
C SER A 460 -2.11 -14.90 3.08
N GLU A 461 -2.05 -16.22 2.99
CA GLU A 461 -2.57 -17.01 1.86
C GLU A 461 -4.04 -17.40 2.07
N ASN A 462 -4.69 -16.94 3.14
CA ASN A 462 -6.09 -17.25 3.41
C ASN A 462 -7.01 -16.42 2.53
N MET A 463 -8.05 -17.08 2.00
CA MET A 463 -9.20 -16.42 1.39
C MET A 463 -10.47 -16.93 2.06
N PHE A 464 -11.26 -16.02 2.61
CA PHE A 464 -12.50 -16.35 3.30
C PHE A 464 -13.63 -16.44 2.27
N VAL A 465 -14.28 -17.61 2.20
CA VAL A 465 -15.46 -17.81 1.37
C VAL A 465 -16.68 -17.65 2.26
N LEU A 466 -17.45 -16.59 2.02
CA LEU A 466 -18.64 -16.25 2.79
C LEU A 466 -19.90 -16.54 2.00
N ASP A 467 -20.96 -16.97 2.68
CA ASP A 467 -22.31 -16.92 2.15
C ASP A 467 -22.74 -15.46 1.91
N ALA A 468 -23.24 -15.12 0.73
CA ALA A 468 -23.62 -13.72 0.43
C ALA A 468 -24.92 -13.27 1.16
N ASP A 469 -25.76 -14.21 1.59
CA ASP A 469 -27.01 -13.95 2.29
C ASP A 469 -26.83 -13.95 3.82
N THR A 470 -26.02 -14.85 4.36
CA THR A 470 -25.78 -14.93 5.80
C THR A 470 -24.51 -14.20 6.24
N LEU A 471 -23.57 -13.89 5.34
CA LEU A 471 -22.22 -13.40 5.64
C LEU A 471 -21.41 -14.33 6.56
N GLU A 472 -21.82 -15.59 6.71
CA GLU A 472 -21.06 -16.58 7.49
C GLU A 472 -19.92 -17.11 6.65
N ILE A 473 -18.75 -17.27 7.28
CA ILE A 473 -17.60 -17.91 6.65
C ILE A 473 -17.91 -19.40 6.51
N ARG A 474 -18.18 -19.85 5.28
CA ARG A 474 -18.44 -21.26 4.97
C ARG A 474 -17.15 -22.08 5.03
N ARG A 475 -16.05 -21.51 4.55
CA ARG A 475 -14.72 -22.14 4.52
C ARG A 475 -13.61 -21.12 4.30
N VAL A 476 -12.39 -21.53 4.62
CA VAL A 476 -11.16 -20.80 4.27
C VAL A 476 -10.41 -21.63 3.23
N ILE A 477 -10.13 -21.04 2.08
CA ILE A 477 -9.32 -21.66 1.02
C ILE A 477 -7.98 -20.95 0.90
N LYS A 478 -6.98 -21.60 0.29
CA LYS A 478 -5.68 -20.99 0.03
C LYS A 478 -5.66 -20.26 -1.30
N GLY A 479 -4.95 -19.13 -1.33
CA GLY A 479 -4.75 -18.28 -2.50
C GLY A 479 -3.35 -17.69 -2.53
N PRO A 480 -3.09 -16.71 -3.41
CA PRO A 480 -1.79 -16.08 -3.51
C PRO A 480 -1.51 -15.22 -2.28
N LEU A 481 -0.32 -15.34 -1.70
CA LEU A 481 0.15 -14.40 -0.68
C LEU A 481 0.12 -12.98 -1.25
N THR A 482 -0.38 -12.01 -0.48
CA THR A 482 -0.59 -10.61 -0.95
C THR A 482 -1.45 -10.55 -2.20
N CYS A 483 -2.60 -11.22 -2.14
CA CYS A 483 -3.57 -11.17 -3.22
C CYS A 483 -4.05 -9.73 -3.41
N ARG A 484 -3.64 -9.13 -4.52
CA ARG A 484 -3.96 -7.72 -4.83
C ARG A 484 -5.17 -7.57 -5.74
N ASN A 485 -5.38 -8.54 -6.60
CA ASN A 485 -6.49 -8.63 -7.52
C ASN A 485 -6.84 -10.12 -7.69
N LEU A 486 -8.14 -10.40 -7.78
CA LEU A 486 -8.70 -11.74 -7.86
C LEU A 486 -9.88 -11.70 -8.83
N ILE A 487 -9.91 -12.61 -9.79
CA ILE A 487 -11.05 -12.79 -10.70
C ILE A 487 -11.58 -14.21 -10.59
N ALA A 488 -12.90 -14.33 -10.66
CA ALA A 488 -13.62 -15.59 -10.63
C ALA A 488 -14.07 -15.96 -12.06
N ASP A 489 -13.69 -17.16 -12.53
CA ASP A 489 -14.17 -17.74 -13.79
C ASP A 489 -15.33 -18.71 -13.51
N PRO A 490 -16.58 -18.33 -13.85
CA PRO A 490 -17.77 -19.14 -13.59
C PRO A 490 -17.81 -20.44 -14.39
N GLU A 491 -17.25 -20.45 -15.61
CA GLU A 491 -17.35 -21.58 -16.53
C GLU A 491 -16.51 -22.75 -16.01
N ARG A 492 -15.24 -22.48 -15.68
CA ARG A 492 -14.29 -23.49 -15.19
C ARG A 492 -14.33 -23.65 -13.66
N LYS A 493 -15.08 -22.81 -12.96
CA LYS A 493 -15.09 -22.68 -11.48
C LYS A 493 -13.68 -22.49 -10.92
N LEU A 494 -12.95 -21.55 -11.52
CA LEU A 494 -11.59 -21.19 -11.16
C LEU A 494 -11.52 -19.79 -10.56
N LEU A 495 -10.43 -19.54 -9.85
CA LEU A 495 -10.02 -18.23 -9.40
C LEU A 495 -8.64 -17.92 -10.00
N PHE A 496 -8.44 -16.69 -10.45
CA PHE A 496 -7.16 -16.19 -10.91
C PHE A 496 -6.73 -15.04 -10.03
N GLY A 497 -5.57 -15.15 -9.38
CA GLY A 497 -5.14 -14.19 -8.37
C GLY A 497 -3.70 -13.76 -8.56
N THR A 498 -3.43 -12.46 -8.36
CA THR A 498 -2.07 -11.90 -8.44
C THR A 498 -1.42 -11.84 -7.07
N SER A 499 -0.21 -12.39 -6.93
CA SER A 499 0.65 -12.19 -5.76
C SER A 499 1.51 -10.95 -5.93
N TYR A 500 1.12 -9.86 -5.27
CA TYR A 500 1.76 -8.55 -5.39
C TYR A 500 3.27 -8.59 -5.10
N THR A 501 3.66 -9.34 -4.08
CA THR A 501 5.06 -9.40 -3.63
C THR A 501 5.88 -10.41 -4.37
N ARG A 502 5.34 -11.61 -4.61
CA ARG A 502 6.08 -12.67 -5.32
C ARG A 502 6.14 -12.43 -6.83
N GLY A 503 5.30 -11.53 -7.35
CA GLY A 503 5.28 -11.20 -8.77
C GLY A 503 4.74 -12.33 -9.64
N ARG A 504 3.70 -13.02 -9.15
CA ARG A 504 3.14 -14.22 -9.77
C ARG A 504 1.64 -14.11 -10.01
N LEU A 505 1.15 -14.88 -10.96
CA LEU A 505 -0.27 -15.11 -11.23
C LEU A 505 -0.56 -16.58 -10.96
N ALA A 506 -1.56 -16.85 -10.13
CA ALA A 506 -1.99 -18.20 -9.81
C ALA A 506 -3.37 -18.51 -10.40
N ALA A 507 -3.52 -19.71 -10.97
CA ALA A 507 -4.80 -20.33 -11.26
C ALA A 507 -5.16 -21.29 -10.13
N ILE A 508 -6.33 -21.13 -9.53
CA ILE A 508 -6.73 -21.79 -8.29
C ILE A 508 -8.10 -22.43 -8.50
N ARG A 509 -8.25 -23.67 -8.05
CA ARG A 509 -9.55 -24.35 -8.06
C ARG A 509 -10.44 -23.81 -6.94
N TYR A 510 -11.63 -23.33 -7.29
CA TYR A 510 -12.54 -22.71 -6.32
C TYR A 510 -12.99 -23.65 -5.19
N ARG A 511 -13.20 -24.94 -5.49
CA ARG A 511 -13.76 -25.92 -4.56
C ARG A 511 -12.92 -26.07 -3.29
N ASP A 512 -11.61 -26.24 -3.46
CA ASP A 512 -10.67 -26.64 -2.40
C ASP A 512 -9.51 -25.64 -2.21
N GLY A 513 -9.40 -24.61 -3.05
CA GLY A 513 -8.28 -23.66 -3.00
C GLY A 513 -6.97 -24.23 -3.54
N LYS A 514 -6.99 -25.38 -4.23
CA LYS A 514 -5.77 -25.94 -4.79
C LYS A 514 -5.24 -25.04 -5.91
N THR A 515 -4.05 -24.49 -5.75
CA THR A 515 -3.31 -23.86 -6.84
C THR A 515 -3.00 -24.92 -7.90
N LEU A 516 -3.55 -24.73 -9.10
CA LEU A 516 -3.35 -25.60 -10.25
C LEU A 516 -2.07 -25.23 -10.99
N ARG A 517 -1.79 -23.93 -11.10
CA ARG A 517 -0.60 -23.40 -11.73
C ARG A 517 -0.25 -22.03 -11.16
N GLU A 518 1.03 -21.72 -11.10
CA GLU A 518 1.51 -20.38 -10.80
C GLU A 518 2.66 -19.97 -11.73
N ILE A 519 2.50 -18.84 -12.44
CA ILE A 519 3.51 -18.34 -13.38
C ILE A 519 4.09 -16.99 -12.92
N PRO A 520 5.39 -16.72 -13.16
CA PRO A 520 5.97 -15.42 -12.91
C PRO A 520 5.44 -14.40 -13.94
N ILE A 521 4.99 -13.25 -13.48
CA ILE A 521 4.54 -12.13 -14.33
C ILE A 521 5.30 -10.83 -14.05
N GLY A 522 6.24 -10.83 -13.09
CA GLY A 522 7.05 -9.67 -12.70
C GLY A 522 6.52 -8.95 -11.46
N ARG A 523 7.36 -8.10 -10.86
CA ARG A 523 7.05 -7.40 -9.58
C ARG A 523 5.77 -6.55 -9.66
N LYS A 524 5.09 -6.41 -8.51
CA LYS A 524 3.88 -5.59 -8.32
C LYS A 524 2.74 -5.88 -9.31
N PRO A 525 2.38 -7.15 -9.54
CA PRO A 525 1.18 -7.43 -10.30
C PRO A 525 -0.01 -6.89 -9.50
N SER A 526 -0.68 -5.90 -10.08
CA SER A 526 -1.72 -5.12 -9.41
C SER A 526 -2.99 -4.98 -10.24
N SER A 527 -2.93 -5.46 -11.47
CA SER A 527 -3.95 -5.29 -12.48
C SER A 527 -4.22 -6.64 -13.12
N LEU A 528 -5.47 -7.04 -13.15
CA LEU A 528 -5.91 -8.27 -13.79
C LEU A 528 -7.23 -7.97 -14.49
N ALA A 529 -7.36 -8.42 -15.74
CA ALA A 529 -8.59 -8.35 -16.50
C ALA A 529 -8.89 -9.70 -17.14
N PHE A 530 -10.17 -10.06 -17.21
CA PHE A 530 -10.63 -11.30 -17.80
C PHE A 530 -11.32 -11.05 -19.13
N ALA A 531 -10.93 -11.85 -20.12
CA ALA A 531 -11.44 -11.80 -21.48
C ALA A 531 -11.97 -13.19 -21.86
N PRO A 532 -13.18 -13.57 -21.39
CA PRO A 532 -13.73 -14.91 -21.60
C PRO A 532 -13.86 -15.26 -23.09
N GLU A 533 -14.28 -14.30 -23.92
CA GLU A 533 -14.41 -14.46 -25.38
C GLU A 533 -13.11 -14.83 -26.10
N GLN A 534 -11.96 -14.58 -25.46
CA GLN A 534 -10.63 -14.90 -25.99
C GLN A 534 -9.95 -16.05 -25.23
N ASP A 535 -10.68 -16.67 -24.30
CA ASP A 535 -10.19 -17.63 -23.32
C ASP A 535 -8.84 -17.22 -22.68
N ALA A 536 -8.79 -15.96 -22.22
CA ALA A 536 -7.56 -15.31 -21.81
C ALA A 536 -7.72 -14.36 -20.61
N LEU A 537 -6.59 -14.13 -19.95
CA LEU A 537 -6.40 -13.11 -18.92
C LEU A 537 -5.40 -12.07 -19.42
N TYR A 538 -5.55 -10.83 -18.94
CA TYR A 538 -4.56 -9.78 -19.09
C TYR A 538 -4.04 -9.39 -17.72
N ALA A 539 -2.73 -9.54 -17.49
CA ALA A 539 -2.10 -9.23 -16.21
C ALA A 539 -1.04 -8.13 -16.37
N GLY A 540 -1.10 -7.12 -15.52
CA GLY A 540 -0.21 -5.97 -15.52
C GLY A 540 0.77 -6.02 -14.35
N SER A 541 2.05 -5.82 -14.63
CA SER A 541 3.12 -5.74 -13.62
C SER A 541 4.16 -4.69 -14.00
N ALA A 542 5.16 -4.49 -13.14
CA ALA A 542 6.32 -3.65 -13.43
C ALA A 542 7.13 -4.10 -14.68
N ARG A 543 6.90 -5.31 -15.21
CA ARG A 543 7.58 -5.85 -16.39
C ARG A 543 6.77 -5.68 -17.69
N GLY A 544 5.51 -5.31 -17.60
CA GLY A 544 4.64 -5.15 -18.76
C GLY A 544 3.20 -5.57 -18.49
N ILE A 545 2.41 -5.52 -19.56
CA ILE A 545 1.08 -6.11 -19.65
C ILE A 545 1.20 -7.38 -20.48
N PHE A 546 0.70 -8.48 -19.95
CA PHE A 546 0.80 -9.80 -20.56
C PHE A 546 -0.59 -10.34 -20.85
N ARG A 547 -0.79 -10.88 -22.05
CA ARG A 547 -1.90 -11.78 -22.37
C ARG A 547 -1.50 -13.20 -21.97
N ILE A 548 -2.36 -13.88 -21.22
CA ILE A 548 -2.17 -15.25 -20.78
C ILE A 548 -3.36 -16.07 -21.27
N SER A 549 -3.10 -17.07 -22.10
CA SER A 549 -4.11 -18.07 -22.48
C SER A 549 -4.45 -18.94 -21.28
N ILE A 550 -5.75 -19.06 -20.96
CA ILE A 550 -6.22 -19.90 -19.85
C ILE A 550 -5.94 -21.38 -20.13
N PRO A 551 -6.23 -21.94 -21.32
CA PRO A 551 -5.86 -23.32 -21.65
C PRO A 551 -4.36 -23.60 -21.45
N ALA A 552 -3.49 -22.73 -21.95
CA ALA A 552 -2.05 -22.89 -21.78
C ALA A 552 -1.61 -22.77 -20.31
N LEU A 553 -2.26 -21.91 -19.53
CA LEU A 553 -2.01 -21.79 -18.09
C LEU A 553 -2.39 -23.07 -17.33
N LEU A 554 -3.45 -23.78 -17.77
CA LEU A 554 -3.92 -24.99 -17.11
C LEU A 554 -3.21 -26.27 -17.58
N HIS A 555 -2.75 -26.30 -18.83
CA HIS A 555 -2.20 -27.52 -19.46
C HIS A 555 -0.71 -27.41 -19.86
N GLY A 556 -0.09 -26.25 -19.73
CA GLY A 556 1.32 -26.07 -20.07
C GLY A 556 2.24 -26.88 -19.15
N GLU A 557 3.21 -27.59 -19.73
CA GLU A 557 4.22 -28.35 -18.98
C GLU A 557 4.91 -27.47 -17.93
N SER A 558 5.12 -28.01 -16.73
CA SER A 558 5.90 -27.34 -15.68
C SER A 558 7.35 -27.25 -16.12
N SER A 559 7.80 -26.07 -16.52
CA SER A 559 9.24 -25.77 -16.66
C SER A 559 9.87 -25.59 -15.28
N GLU A 560 9.71 -26.58 -14.40
CA GLU A 560 10.44 -26.73 -13.13
C GLU A 560 11.33 -27.96 -13.21
N THR A 561 12.22 -27.96 -14.22
CA THR A 561 13.45 -28.77 -14.25
C THR A 561 14.36 -28.19 -15.34
N GLN A 562 15.18 -27.22 -14.96
CA GLN A 562 16.56 -27.02 -15.45
C GLN A 562 17.25 -25.95 -14.61
#